data_AF-A0A0Q8VXE4-F1
#
_entry.id   AF-A0A0Q8VXE4-F1
#
_cell.length_a   1.000
_cell.length_b   1.000
_cell.length_c   1.000
_cell.angle_alpha   90.00
_cell.angle_beta   90.00
_cell.angle_gamma   90.00
#
_symmetry.space_group_name_H-M   'P 1'
#
loop_
_entity.id
_entity.type
_entity.pdbx_description
1 polymer ?
#
loop_
_entity_poly.entity_id
_entity_poly.type
_entity_poly.pdbx_seq_one_letter_code
_entity_poly.pdbx_strand_id
1 'polypeptide(L)'
;MSAADAAFARLADALAERRPLCSNDARFIADDVSPADTADMEATCEVCSLRTLCLDYAVLAVPEAGFWAGRRWKTSYRKDTR
;
A
#
# COMPACT_ATOMS: atom_id res chain seq x y z
N MET A 1 -14.85 -16.06 -1.48
CA MET A 1 -14.33 -14.79 -0.95
C MET A 1 -13.08 -15.10 -0.15
N SER A 2 -11.93 -14.60 -0.58
CA SER A 2 -10.63 -14.80 0.07
C SER A 2 -10.49 -13.92 1.32
N ALA A 3 -9.49 -14.20 2.17
CA ALA A 3 -9.16 -13.33 3.29
C ALA A 3 -8.72 -11.93 2.81
N ALA A 4 -8.01 -11.86 1.68
CA ALA A 4 -7.62 -10.61 1.04
C ALA A 4 -8.83 -9.82 0.54
N ASP A 5 -9.83 -10.49 -0.05
CA ASP A 5 -11.07 -9.83 -0.52
C ASP A 5 -11.82 -9.19 0.67
N ALA A 6 -11.93 -9.92 1.79
CA ALA A 6 -12.60 -9.42 2.99
C ALA A 6 -11.84 -8.25 3.65
N ALA A 7 -10.50 -8.30 3.64
CA ALA A 7 -9.67 -7.18 4.11
C ALA A 7 -9.79 -5.96 3.19
N PHE A 8 -9.81 -6.17 1.87
CA PHE A 8 -10.03 -5.11 0.89
C PHE A 8 -11.40 -4.47 1.05
N ALA A 9 -12.46 -5.24 1.27
CA ALA A 9 -13.81 -4.70 1.49
C ALA A 9 -13.85 -3.73 2.67
N ARG A 10 -13.25 -4.09 3.81
CA ARG A 10 -13.14 -3.21 4.99
C ARG A 10 -12.34 -1.95 4.71
N LEU A 11 -11.24 -2.08 3.97
CA LEU A 11 -10.43 -0.93 3.56
C LEU A 11 -11.21 -0.02 2.61
N ALA A 12 -11.94 -0.59 1.64
CA ALA A 12 -12.75 0.14 0.67
C ALA A 12 -13.87 0.93 1.35
N ASP A 13 -14.57 0.32 2.32
CA ASP A 13 -15.58 1.00 3.12
C ASP A 13 -14.96 2.21 3.86
N ALA A 14 -13.80 2.02 4.49
CA ALA A 14 -13.12 3.10 5.20
C ALA A 14 -12.60 4.21 4.27
N LEU A 15 -12.19 3.87 3.05
CA LEU A 15 -11.78 4.83 2.01
C LEU A 15 -12.96 5.61 1.42
N ALA A 16 -14.16 5.03 1.41
CA ALA A 16 -15.38 5.74 1.00
C ALA A 16 -15.77 6.84 2.00
N GLU A 17 -15.51 6.61 3.30
CA GLU A 17 -15.80 7.58 4.37
C GLU A 17 -14.69 8.61 4.57
N ARG A 18 -13.44 8.25 4.25
CA ARG A 18 -12.26 9.06 4.58
C ARG A 18 -11.33 9.18 3.39
N ARG A 19 -10.91 10.41 3.09
CA ARG A 19 -9.91 10.67 2.06
C ARG A 19 -8.51 10.75 2.70
N PRO A 20 -7.66 9.70 2.58
CA PRO A 20 -6.31 9.76 3.10
C PRO A 20 -5.43 10.70 2.28
N LEU A 21 -4.36 11.20 2.89
CA LEU A 21 -3.39 12.11 2.25
C LEU A 21 -2.75 11.50 1.00
N CYS A 22 -2.57 10.17 0.97
CA CYS A 22 -2.00 9.46 -0.18
C CYS A 22 -2.93 9.37 -1.41
N SER A 23 -4.23 9.68 -1.28
CA SER A 23 -5.22 9.42 -2.35
C SER A 23 -4.98 10.17 -3.67
N ASN A 24 -4.25 11.28 -3.65
CA ASN A 24 -3.91 12.05 -4.85
C ASN A 24 -2.40 12.09 -5.10
N ASP A 25 -1.63 11.26 -4.40
CA ASP A 25 -0.19 11.24 -4.51
C ASP A 25 0.24 10.09 -5.43
N ALA A 26 0.60 10.43 -6.67
CA ALA A 26 1.00 9.47 -7.68
C ALA A 26 2.25 8.65 -7.27
N ARG A 27 3.05 9.12 -6.31
CA ARG A 27 4.22 8.39 -5.81
C ARG A 27 3.82 7.05 -5.18
N PHE A 28 2.60 6.93 -4.63
CA PHE A 28 2.11 5.68 -4.00
C PHE A 28 1.83 4.55 -4.98
N ILE A 29 1.66 4.86 -6.27
CA ILE A 29 1.48 3.89 -7.35
C ILE A 29 2.67 3.86 -8.33
N ALA A 30 3.74 4.62 -8.05
CA ALA A 30 4.88 4.71 -8.94
C ALA A 30 5.83 3.51 -8.84
N ASP A 31 6.32 3.06 -9.99
CA ASP A 31 7.28 1.96 -10.12
C ASP A 31 8.69 2.33 -9.66
N ASP A 32 9.02 3.62 -9.66
CA ASP A 32 10.24 4.16 -9.08
C ASP A 32 9.96 5.42 -8.26
N VAL A 33 10.59 5.51 -7.09
CA VAL A 33 10.50 6.64 -6.17
C VAL A 33 11.86 6.82 -5.52
N SER A 34 12.27 8.08 -5.34
CA SER A 34 13.54 8.39 -4.70
C SER A 34 13.53 7.97 -3.21
N PRO A 35 14.70 7.78 -2.58
CA PRO A 35 14.76 7.54 -1.14
C PRO A 35 14.15 8.67 -0.31
N ALA A 36 14.29 9.93 -0.76
CA ALA A 36 13.68 11.08 -0.10
C ALA A 36 12.16 11.03 -0.18
N ASP A 37 11.61 10.74 -1.37
CA ASP A 37 10.16 10.55 -1.54
C ASP A 37 9.64 9.39 -0.70
N THR A 38 10.42 8.31 -0.61
CA THR A 38 10.05 7.14 0.22
C THR A 38 9.90 7.55 1.68
N ALA A 39 10.83 8.33 2.24
CA ALA A 39 10.74 8.82 3.62
C ALA A 39 9.50 9.71 3.84
N ASP A 40 9.18 10.59 2.89
CA ASP A 40 7.97 11.42 2.96
C ASP A 40 6.69 10.58 2.90
N MET A 41 6.68 9.55 2.07
CA MET A 41 5.55 8.61 1.94
C MET A 41 5.38 7.74 3.19
N GLU A 42 6.48 7.34 3.84
CA GLU A 42 6.49 6.67 5.14
C GLU A 42 5.83 7.54 6.21
N ALA A 43 6.29 8.79 6.36
CA ALA A 43 5.71 9.75 7.30
C ALA A 43 4.22 10.02 7.05
N THR A 44 3.82 10.12 5.77
CA THR A 44 2.41 10.24 5.37
C THR A 44 1.58 9.05 5.84
N CYS A 45 2.14 7.84 5.77
CA CYS A 45 1.48 6.64 6.27
C CYS A 45 1.39 6.61 7.80
N GLU A 46 2.43 7.07 8.52
CA GLU A 46 2.47 7.05 9.98
C GLU A 46 1.33 7.84 10.63
N VAL A 47 0.93 8.97 10.03
CA VAL A 47 -0.18 9.79 10.52
C VAL A 47 -1.56 9.36 9.99
N CYS A 48 -1.61 8.35 9.13
CA CYS A 48 -2.84 7.92 8.48
C CYS A 48 -3.67 6.99 9.37
N SER A 49 -4.93 7.36 9.66
CA SER A 49 -5.84 6.53 10.45
C SER A 49 -6.19 5.19 9.79
N LEU A 50 -5.99 5.07 8.48
CA LEU A 50 -6.27 3.85 7.71
C LEU A 50 -5.05 2.91 7.61
N ARG A 51 -3.91 3.29 8.20
CA ARG A 51 -2.64 2.55 8.06
C ARG A 51 -2.78 1.06 8.39
N THR A 52 -3.50 0.72 9.48
CA THR A 52 -3.70 -0.67 9.89
C THR A 52 -4.51 -1.46 8.85
N LEU A 53 -5.59 -0.88 8.31
CA LEU A 53 -6.39 -1.53 7.26
C LEU A 53 -5.60 -1.71 5.96
N CYS A 54 -4.76 -0.73 5.60
CA CYS A 54 -3.83 -0.86 4.48
C CYS A 54 -2.83 -2.01 4.71
N LEU A 55 -2.31 -2.16 5.93
CA LEU A 55 -1.36 -3.22 6.26
C LEU A 55 -2.04 -4.59 6.20
N ASP A 56 -3.21 -4.73 6.80
CA ASP A 56 -3.99 -5.98 6.83
C ASP A 56 -4.30 -6.47 5.42
N TYR A 57 -4.74 -5.58 4.53
CA TYR A 57 -4.91 -5.92 3.12
C TYR A 57 -3.59 -6.33 2.47
N ALA A 58 -2.53 -5.52 2.61
CA ALA A 58 -1.28 -5.75 1.91
C ALA A 58 -0.60 -7.07 2.32
N VAL A 59 -0.64 -7.47 3.60
CA VAL A 59 -0.07 -8.75 4.03
C VAL A 59 -0.84 -9.97 3.52
N LEU A 60 -2.14 -9.83 3.27
CA LEU A 60 -2.98 -10.92 2.77
C LEU A 60 -2.98 -10.99 1.24
N ALA A 61 -3.01 -9.84 0.58
CA ALA A 61 -3.08 -9.73 -0.87
C ALA A 61 -1.73 -9.86 -1.54
N VAL A 62 -0.64 -9.52 -0.83
CA VAL A 62 0.73 -9.42 -1.36
C VAL A 62 0.75 -8.65 -2.69
N PRO A 63 0.41 -7.34 -2.69
CA PRO A 63 0.31 -6.56 -3.91
C PRO A 63 1.60 -6.62 -4.72
N GLU A 64 1.47 -6.76 -6.04
CA GLU A 64 2.62 -6.86 -6.95
C GLU A 64 3.45 -5.57 -7.00
N ALA A 65 2.81 -4.43 -6.72
CA ALA A 65 3.40 -3.11 -6.76
C ALA A 65 2.75 -2.13 -5.76
N GLY A 66 3.38 -0.95 -5.68
CA GLY A 66 2.88 0.20 -4.92
C GLY A 66 3.45 0.32 -3.50
N PHE A 67 2.99 1.35 -2.81
CA PHE A 67 3.40 1.69 -1.46
C PHE A 67 2.21 1.60 -0.51
N TRP A 68 2.29 0.71 0.47
CA TRP A 68 1.19 0.38 1.36
C TRP A 68 1.66 0.40 2.81
N ALA A 69 0.91 1.11 3.66
CA ALA A 69 1.13 1.15 5.11
C ALA A 69 2.56 1.53 5.55
N GLY A 70 3.23 2.40 4.79
CA GLY A 70 4.61 2.81 5.06
C GLY A 70 5.65 1.85 4.53
N ARG A 71 5.30 0.98 3.57
CA ARG A 71 6.22 -0.01 3.01
C ARG A 71 6.06 -0.12 1.51
N ARG A 72 7.18 -0.26 0.83
CA ARG A 72 7.18 -0.56 -0.60
C ARG A 72 7.01 -2.06 -0.82
N TRP A 73 5.99 -2.43 -1.57
CA TRP A 73 5.74 -3.82 -1.97
C TRP A 73 6.34 -3.99 -3.36
N LYS A 74 7.34 -4.88 -3.44
CA LYS A 74 7.91 -5.31 -4.72
C LYS A 74 7.69 -6.81 -4.79
N THR A 75 6.97 -7.29 -5.80
CA THR A 75 7.10 -8.69 -6.16
C THR A 75 8.57 -8.94 -6.49
N SER A 76 9.22 -9.82 -5.73
CA SER A 76 10.49 -10.39 -6.15
C SER A 76 10.20 -11.22 -7.38
N TYR A 77 10.35 -10.62 -8.57
CA TYR A 77 10.47 -11.39 -9.79
C TYR A 77 11.76 -12.20 -9.65
N ARG A 78 11.67 -13.40 -9.05
CA ARG A 78 12.77 -14.36 -9.09
C ARG A 78 12.90 -14.73 -10.56
N LYS A 79 13.91 -14.19 -11.24
CA LYS A 79 14.44 -14.81 -12.44
C LYS A 79 15.01 -16.16 -12.00
N ASP A 80 14.23 -17.23 -12.09
CA ASP A 80 14.80 -18.57 -12.20
C ASP A 80 15.49 -18.63 -13.57
N THR A 81 16.77 -18.26 -13.57
CA THR A 81 17.70 -18.58 -14.65
C THR A 81 17.92 -20.09 -14.65
N ARG A 82 17.32 -20.77 -15.63
CA ARG A 82 17.59 -22.16 -16.00
C ARG A 82 18.93 -22.27 -16.72
#